data_AF-A0A9X4MM73-F1
#
_entry.id   AF-A0A9X4MM73-F1
#
_cell.length_a   1.000
_cell.length_b   1.000
_cell.length_c   1.000
_cell.angle_alpha   90.00
_cell.angle_beta   90.00
_cell.angle_gamma   90.00
#
_symmetry.space_group_name_H-M   'P 1'
#
loop_
_entity.id
_entity.type
_entity.pdbx_description
1 polymer ?
#
loop_
_entity_poly.entity_id
_entity_poly.type
_entity_poly.pdbx_seq_one_letter_code
_entity_poly.pdbx_strand_id
1 'polypeptide(L)'
;MNIESHVISAKNIGWEDQLGDGTYDYYFFPTSKYSESDVISLFTEVEKTTSEGYPYTAYEYKGKTYYEIIHTIDTVHESYL
;
A
#
# COMPACT_ATOMS: atom_id res chain seq x y z
N MET A 1 13.73 -0.48 19.07
CA MET A 1 12.52 -0.06 19.83
C MET A 1 11.30 -0.39 19.00
N ASN A 2 10.17 -0.73 19.64
CA ASN A 2 8.90 -0.94 18.94
C ASN A 2 8.07 0.33 18.98
N ILE A 3 7.38 0.62 17.88
CA ILE A 3 6.56 1.82 17.71
C ILE A 3 5.22 1.46 17.08
N GLU A 4 4.18 2.14 17.50
CA GLU A 4 2.87 2.05 16.85
C GLU A 4 2.94 2.79 15.50
N SER A 5 2.50 2.11 14.44
CA SER A 5 2.56 2.62 13.07
C SER A 5 1.29 2.30 12.31
N HIS A 6 0.91 3.23 11.43
CA HIS A 6 0.05 2.91 10.30
C HIS A 6 0.81 1.99 9.35
N VAL A 7 0.19 0.86 9.02
CA VAL A 7 0.71 -0.12 8.06
C VAL A 7 -0.19 -0.09 6.84
N ILE A 8 0.39 0.26 5.69
CA ILE A 8 -0.27 0.11 4.39
C ILE A 8 0.25 -1.16 3.73
N SER A 9 -0.64 -2.14 3.57
CA SER A 9 -0.39 -3.32 2.74
C SER A 9 -0.88 -3.01 1.33
N ALA A 10 0.04 -2.73 0.42
CA ALA A 10 -0.26 -2.33 -0.95
C ALA A 10 -0.14 -3.54 -1.89
N LYS A 11 -1.27 -4.02 -2.42
CA LYS A 11 -1.34 -5.23 -3.24
C LYS A 11 -0.80 -4.96 -4.63
N ASN A 12 0.24 -5.69 -5.03
CA ASN A 12 0.83 -5.57 -6.37
C ASN A 12 -0.16 -6.05 -7.45
N ILE A 13 -0.05 -5.48 -8.66
CA ILE A 13 -0.83 -5.92 -9.81
C ILE A 13 -0.25 -7.23 -10.34
N GLY A 14 -1.10 -8.26 -10.44
CA GLY A 14 -0.73 -9.57 -10.95
C GLY A 14 -1.44 -10.68 -10.21
N TRP A 15 -1.17 -11.91 -10.61
CA TRP A 15 -1.67 -13.09 -9.94
C TRP A 15 -0.68 -13.55 -8.86
N GLU A 16 -1.17 -14.08 -7.74
CA GLU A 16 -0.34 -14.46 -6.59
C GLU A 16 0.76 -15.47 -6.97
N ASP A 17 0.46 -16.39 -7.89
CA ASP A 17 1.41 -17.38 -8.42
C ASP A 17 2.54 -16.76 -9.26
N GLN A 18 2.31 -15.58 -9.85
CA GLN A 18 3.32 -14.84 -10.60
C GLN A 18 4.18 -13.93 -9.70
N LEU A 19 3.62 -13.51 -8.56
CA LEU A 19 4.26 -12.55 -7.66
C LEU A 19 5.12 -13.22 -6.57
N GLY A 20 4.90 -14.51 -6.30
CA GLY A 20 5.64 -15.22 -5.25
C GLY A 20 5.38 -14.63 -3.87
N ASP A 21 6.44 -14.24 -3.14
CA ASP A 21 6.34 -13.52 -1.87
C ASP A 21 6.01 -12.03 -2.03
N GLY A 22 6.04 -11.50 -3.26
CA GLY A 22 5.80 -10.10 -3.61
C GLY A 22 4.33 -9.72 -3.77
N THR A 23 3.38 -10.43 -3.17
CA THR A 23 1.94 -10.10 -3.29
C THR A 23 1.64 -8.70 -2.75
N TYR A 24 2.33 -8.29 -1.69
CA TYR A 24 2.17 -6.98 -1.06
C TYR A 24 3.51 -6.28 -0.88
N ASP A 25 3.53 -4.97 -1.15
CA ASP A 25 4.51 -4.07 -0.58
C ASP A 25 3.97 -3.52 0.74
N TYR A 26 4.82 -3.43 1.76
CA TYR A 26 4.44 -2.88 3.06
C TYR A 26 5.09 -1.51 3.28
N TYR A 27 4.27 -0.55 3.71
CA TYR A 27 4.72 0.79 4.08
C TYR A 27 4.33 1.12 5.51
N PHE A 28 5.29 1.62 6.27
CA PHE A 28 5.15 1.87 7.69
C PHE A 28 5.29 3.35 7.97
N PHE A 29 4.34 3.92 8.72
CA PHE A 29 4.34 5.33 9.10
C PHE A 29 4.02 5.47 10.59
N PRO A 30 4.90 6.05 11.41
CA PRO A 30 4.64 6.17 12.84
C PRO A 30 3.40 7.02 13.15
N THR A 31 2.49 6.51 13.99
CA THR A 31 1.23 7.19 14.38
C THR A 31 1.48 8.49 15.15
N SER A 32 2.67 8.61 15.77
CA SER A 32 3.12 9.84 16.43
C SER A 32 3.41 11.01 15.47
N LYS A 33 3.54 10.75 14.17
CA LYS A 33 3.90 11.76 13.15
C LYS A 33 2.86 11.93 12.05
N TYR A 34 2.12 10.89 11.74
CA TYR A 34 1.15 10.87 10.65
C TYR A 34 -0.21 10.46 11.17
N SER A 35 -1.27 11.07 10.65
CA SER A 35 -2.64 10.57 10.81
C SER A 35 -2.98 9.53 9.74
N GLU A 36 -4.06 8.77 9.95
CA GLU A 36 -4.60 7.85 8.94
C GLU A 36 -4.92 8.56 7.62
N SER A 37 -5.56 9.73 7.68
CA SER A 37 -5.85 10.53 6.48
C SER A 37 -4.59 10.97 5.75
N ASP A 38 -3.52 11.31 6.48
CA ASP A 38 -2.25 11.70 5.85
C ASP A 38 -1.68 10.53 5.06
N VAL A 39 -1.61 9.33 5.66
CA VAL A 39 -0.99 8.17 5.00
C VAL A 39 -1.81 7.65 3.83
N ILE A 40 -3.14 7.64 3.94
CA ILE A 40 -4.02 7.22 2.84
C ILE A 40 -3.88 8.20 1.66
N SER A 41 -3.81 9.50 1.93
CA SER A 41 -3.68 10.52 0.87
C SER A 41 -2.39 10.43 0.05
N LEU A 42 -1.36 9.74 0.55
CA LEU A 42 -0.13 9.47 -0.20
C LEU A 42 -0.36 8.53 -1.39
N PHE A 43 -1.37 7.67 -1.32
CA PHE A 43 -1.72 6.72 -2.36
C PHE A 43 -2.79 7.35 -3.25
N THR A 44 -2.37 7.82 -4.43
CA THR A 44 -3.27 8.51 -5.35
C THR A 44 -4.16 7.51 -6.07
N GLU A 45 -5.46 7.61 -5.86
CA GLU A 45 -6.44 6.83 -6.61
C GLU A 45 -6.46 7.25 -8.09
N VAL A 46 -6.37 6.28 -8.99
CA VAL A 46 -6.36 6.48 -10.44
C VAL A 46 -7.27 5.46 -11.13
N GLU A 47 -7.94 5.88 -12.21
CA GLU A 47 -8.66 4.96 -13.08
C GLU A 47 -7.71 4.41 -14.16
N LYS A 48 -7.69 3.09 -14.32
CA LYS A 48 -6.91 2.36 -15.32
C LYS A 48 -7.85 1.46 -16.12
N THR A 49 -7.35 0.89 -17.22
CA THR A 49 -8.13 -0.01 -18.07
C THR A 49 -7.38 -1.32 -18.24
N THR A 50 -8.09 -2.44 -18.12
CA THR A 50 -7.52 -3.75 -18.44
C THR A 50 -7.17 -3.85 -19.92
N SER A 51 -6.37 -4.85 -20.30
CA SER A 51 -6.07 -5.12 -21.70
C SER A 51 -7.32 -5.40 -22.56
N GLU A 52 -8.41 -5.85 -21.94
CA GLU A 52 -9.70 -6.13 -22.59
C GLU A 52 -10.66 -4.92 -22.61
N GLY A 53 -10.25 -3.77 -22.06
CA GLY A 53 -11.04 -2.54 -22.11
C GLY A 53 -11.94 -2.27 -20.90
N TYR A 54 -11.83 -3.04 -19.81
CA TYR A 54 -12.63 -2.82 -18.60
C TYR A 54 -11.94 -1.82 -17.66
N PRO A 55 -12.62 -0.75 -17.21
CA PRO A 55 -12.04 0.19 -16.26
C PRO A 55 -11.90 -0.47 -14.87
N TYR A 56 -10.86 -0.08 -14.13
CA TYR A 56 -10.66 -0.46 -12.75
C TYR A 56 -9.95 0.65 -11.98
N THR A 57 -10.21 0.72 -10.67
CA THR A 57 -9.53 1.63 -9.76
C THR A 57 -8.19 1.03 -9.33
N ALA A 58 -7.15 1.85 -9.32
CA ALA A 58 -5.82 1.49 -8.84
C ALA A 58 -5.25 2.61 -7.97
N TYR A 59 -4.15 2.33 -7.29
CA TYR A 59 -3.50 3.28 -6.38
C TYR A 59 -2.03 3.48 -6.77
N GLU A 60 -1.60 4.73 -6.97
CA GLU A 60 -0.22 5.06 -7.31
C GLU A 60 0.54 5.65 -6.11
N TYR A 61 1.71 5.09 -5.83
CA TYR A 61 2.61 5.59 -4.80
C TYR A 61 4.06 5.25 -5.12
N LYS A 62 4.97 6.22 -4.92
CA LYS A 62 6.42 6.08 -5.19
C LYS A 62 6.76 5.49 -6.58
N GLY A 63 5.97 5.84 -7.60
CA GLY A 63 6.16 5.39 -8.98
C GLY A 63 5.72 3.95 -9.25
N LYS A 64 5.06 3.29 -8.28
CA LYS A 64 4.43 1.98 -8.44
C LYS A 64 2.90 2.12 -8.49
N THR A 65 2.25 1.14 -9.10
CA THR A 65 0.79 1.04 -9.18
C THR A 65 0.34 -0.23 -8.46
N TYR A 66 -0.64 -0.09 -7.58
CA TYR A 66 -1.22 -1.14 -6.76
C TYR A 66 -2.68 -1.36 -7.13
N TYR A 67 -3.12 -2.61 -6.99
CA TYR A 67 -4.51 -2.98 -7.21
C TYR A 67 -5.40 -2.54 -6.04
N GLU A 68 -4.89 -2.66 -4.82
CA GLU A 68 -5.62 -2.40 -3.59
C GLU A 68 -4.65 -1.94 -2.51
N ILE A 69 -5.14 -1.12 -1.59
CA ILE A 69 -4.41 -0.75 -0.37
C ILE A 69 -5.26 -1.11 0.84
N ILE A 70 -4.64 -1.71 1.85
CA ILE A 70 -5.28 -2.03 3.12
C ILE A 70 -4.54 -1.29 4.22
N HIS A 71 -5.28 -0.51 5.01
CA HIS A 71 -4.75 0.20 6.17
C HIS A 71 -5.04 -0.57 7.46
N THR A 72 -4.02 -0.70 8.30
CA THR A 72 -4.14 -1.18 9.67
C THR A 72 -3.22 -0.36 10.60
N ILE A 73 -3.36 -0.56 11.91
CA ILE A 73 -2.42 -0.07 12.91
C ILE A 73 -1.76 -1.28 13.57
N ASP A 74 -0.43 -1.29 13.64
CA ASP A 74 0.33 -2.35 14.29
C ASP A 74 1.59 -1.80 14.99
N THR A 75 2.15 -2.60 15.88
CA THR A 75 3.42 -2.33 16.55
C THR A 75 4.57 -2.93 15.75
N VAL A 76 5.40 -2.08 15.14
CA VAL A 76 6.53 -2.49 14.30
C VAL A 76 7.85 -2.11 14.93
N HIS A 77 8.89 -2.90 14.67
CA HIS A 77 10.24 -2.54 15.10
C HIS A 77 10.75 -1.34 14.29
N GLU A 78 11.39 -0.37 14.96
CA GLU A 78 11.81 0.90 14.36
C GLU A 78 12.75 0.75 13.14
N SER A 79 13.41 -0.40 13.00
CA SER A 79 14.29 -0.70 11.85
C SER A 79 13.55 -0.83 10.52
N TYR A 80 12.22 -0.86 10.52
CA TYR A 80 11.39 -0.92 9.32
C TYR A 80 10.92 0.47 8.83
N LEU A 81 11.25 1.54 9.57
CA LEU A 81 11.02 2.93 9.14
C LEU A 81 12.23 3.51 8.38
#